data_AF-A0A8S3ZFB8-F1
#
_entry.id   AF-A0A8S3ZFB8-F1
#
_cell.length_a   1.000
_cell.length_b   1.000
_cell.length_c   1.000
_cell.angle_alpha   90.00
_cell.angle_beta   90.00
_cell.angle_gamma   90.00
#
_symmetry.space_group_name_H-M   'P 1'
#
loop_
_entity.id
_entity.type
_entity.pdbx_description
1 polymer ?
#
loop_
_entity_poly.entity_id
_entity_poly.type
_entity_poly.pdbx_seq_one_letter_code
_entity_poly.pdbx_strand_id
1 'polypeptide(L)'
;NYGVRGMEKFTDLAKDKGVCIAVSDNVASTAEDAAFDRVLDTLLEVPNATVVVCFCEGNTVKNIFSATKRRNMEGRFLIIGSDGWGNRLDVVEDLETAAAGGISIKLFSPQLNDFTAYYEKLKPSTSSNNPWLNEFWEWKFKCSLDKTDLKGYFKFCLGNESLAGALQDSKLGFVVNAVTTMARALHNMHQDVCAGSKKLCPAMEPLDGSVFLQYLLNVSFQSYSNDSVHFDSNGDPPGRYDIMNYQPIRTPDGNLTYDY
;
A
#
# COMPACT_ATOMS: atom_id res chain seq x y z
N ASN A 1 6.44 -11.31 9.77
CA ASN A 1 5.78 -12.42 9.06
C ASN A 1 5.83 -12.23 7.55
N TYR A 2 5.36 -11.09 7.03
CA TYR A 2 5.40 -10.75 5.60
C TYR A 2 6.77 -10.97 4.94
N GLY A 3 7.81 -10.23 5.35
CA GLY A 3 9.13 -10.32 4.71
C GLY A 3 9.79 -11.70 4.81
N VAL A 4 9.67 -12.35 5.97
CA VAL A 4 10.23 -13.69 6.22
C VAL A 4 9.57 -14.74 5.31
N ARG A 5 8.24 -14.85 5.31
CA ARG A 5 7.53 -15.84 4.48
C ARG A 5 7.69 -15.56 2.98
N GLY A 6 7.68 -14.28 2.60
CA GLY A 6 7.92 -13.87 1.22
C GLY A 6 9.31 -14.29 0.74
N MET A 7 10.33 -14.05 1.56
CA MET A 7 11.72 -14.41 1.24
C MET A 7 11.96 -15.93 1.26
N GLU A 8 11.34 -16.67 2.19
CA GLU A 8 11.35 -18.14 2.19
C GLU A 8 10.80 -18.68 0.87
N LYS A 9 9.60 -18.22 0.47
CA LYS A 9 8.97 -18.69 -0.77
C LYS A 9 9.75 -18.27 -2.01
N PHE A 10 10.31 -17.05 -2.03
CA PHE A 10 11.18 -16.59 -3.11
C PHE A 10 12.43 -17.45 -3.22
N THR A 11 13.06 -17.80 -2.09
CA THR A 11 14.27 -18.64 -2.05
C THR A 11 14.02 -20.01 -2.67
N ASP A 12 12.91 -20.66 -2.32
CA ASP A 12 12.53 -21.95 -2.89
C ASP A 12 12.35 -21.85 -4.41
N LEU A 13 11.56 -20.86 -4.87
CA LEU A 13 11.28 -20.68 -6.30
C LEU A 13 12.52 -20.26 -7.10
N ALA A 14 13.39 -19.42 -6.53
CA ALA A 14 14.65 -19.00 -7.14
C ALA A 14 15.55 -20.20 -7.38
N LYS A 15 15.68 -21.08 -6.38
CA LYS A 15 16.45 -22.32 -6.47
C LYS A 15 15.92 -23.24 -7.56
N ASP A 16 14.60 -23.42 -7.63
CA ASP A 16 13.95 -24.23 -8.67
C ASP A 16 14.18 -23.68 -10.09
N LYS A 17 14.45 -22.38 -10.21
CA LYS A 17 14.76 -21.70 -11.47
C LYS A 17 16.26 -21.53 -11.71
N GLY A 18 17.13 -22.09 -10.86
CA GLY A 18 18.58 -22.00 -10.99
C GLY A 18 19.16 -20.62 -10.67
N VAL A 19 18.42 -19.77 -9.95
CA VAL A 19 18.88 -18.46 -9.47
C VAL A 19 19.55 -18.65 -8.11
N CYS A 20 20.81 -18.20 -7.99
CA CYS A 20 21.57 -18.27 -6.75
C CYS A 20 21.35 -17.02 -5.89
N ILE A 21 21.19 -17.21 -4.58
CA ILE A 21 21.17 -16.12 -3.60
C ILE A 21 22.57 -15.97 -3.03
N ALA A 22 23.18 -14.80 -3.23
CA ALA A 22 24.55 -14.52 -2.80
C ALA A 22 24.66 -14.40 -1.28
N VAL A 23 23.83 -13.54 -0.69
CA VAL A 23 23.74 -13.29 0.75
C VAL A 23 22.30 -12.88 1.08
N SER A 24 21.88 -13.09 2.33
CA SER A 24 20.56 -12.73 2.82
C SER A 24 20.69 -12.09 4.20
N ASP A 25 19.92 -11.04 4.45
CA ASP A 25 19.91 -10.30 5.71
C ASP A 25 18.46 -9.88 6.05
N ASN A 26 18.21 -9.55 7.31
CA ASN A 26 16.91 -9.10 7.79
C ASN A 26 17.04 -7.90 8.74
N VAL A 27 16.11 -6.95 8.61
CA VAL A 27 16.10 -5.75 9.45
C VAL A 27 14.66 -5.34 9.76
N ALA A 28 14.41 -4.92 11.00
CA ALA A 28 13.13 -4.40 11.41
C ALA A 28 12.92 -2.99 10.85
N SER A 29 11.70 -2.65 10.45
CA SER A 29 11.36 -1.32 9.93
C SER A 29 11.58 -0.19 10.94
N THR A 30 11.56 -0.51 12.24
CA THR A 30 11.80 0.40 13.36
C THR A 30 13.25 0.39 13.85
N ALA A 31 14.16 -0.29 13.16
CA ALA A 31 15.56 -0.35 13.57
C ALA A 31 16.25 1.01 13.38
N GLU A 32 17.32 1.23 14.14
CA GLU A 32 18.15 2.42 14.03
C GLU A 32 18.99 2.41 12.74
N ASP A 33 19.47 3.60 12.34
CA ASP A 33 20.28 3.81 11.14
C ASP A 33 21.47 2.86 11.03
N ALA A 34 22.14 2.58 12.15
CA ALA A 34 23.30 1.69 12.20
C ALA A 34 22.96 0.24 11.79
N ALA A 35 21.71 -0.20 11.95
CA ALA A 35 21.28 -1.51 11.48
C ALA A 35 21.18 -1.56 9.96
N PHE A 36 20.68 -0.50 9.33
CA PHE A 36 20.61 -0.39 7.87
C PHE A 36 22.00 -0.26 7.24
N ASP A 37 22.92 0.45 7.90
CA ASP A 37 24.32 0.50 7.46
C ASP A 37 24.96 -0.90 7.49
N ARG A 38 24.68 -1.72 8.53
CA ARG A 38 25.14 -3.11 8.58
C ARG A 38 24.57 -3.97 7.47
N VAL A 39 23.30 -3.80 7.11
CA VAL A 39 22.72 -4.50 5.95
C VAL A 39 23.50 -4.18 4.68
N LEU A 40 23.90 -2.92 4.47
CA LEU A 40 24.72 -2.56 3.32
C LEU A 40 26.13 -3.18 3.40
N ASP A 41 26.72 -3.29 4.59
CA ASP A 41 27.99 -4.00 4.79
C ASP A 41 27.86 -5.49 4.40
N THR A 42 26.80 -6.17 4.85
CA THR A 42 26.50 -7.56 4.47
C THR A 42 26.36 -7.72 2.96
N LEU A 43 25.62 -6.82 2.30
CA LEU A 43 25.43 -6.86 0.83
C LEU A 43 26.74 -6.63 0.05
N LEU A 44 27.71 -5.93 0.64
CA LEU A 44 29.02 -5.67 0.04
C LEU A 44 29.99 -6.86 0.14
N GLU A 45 29.72 -7.86 0.99
CA GLU A 45 30.55 -9.06 1.10
C GLU A 45 30.68 -9.81 -0.23
N VAL A 46 29.68 -9.68 -1.12
CA VAL A 46 29.68 -10.28 -2.46
C VAL A 46 29.69 -9.18 -3.52
N PRO A 47 30.87 -8.71 -3.97
CA PRO A 47 30.99 -7.54 -4.85
C PRO A 47 30.34 -7.74 -6.24
N ASN A 48 30.24 -9.00 -6.70
CA ASN A 48 29.62 -9.32 -7.98
C ASN A 48 28.08 -9.26 -7.94
N ALA A 49 27.47 -9.23 -6.76
CA ALA A 49 26.03 -9.05 -6.62
C ALA A 49 25.69 -7.56 -6.78
N THR A 50 24.88 -7.24 -7.78
CA THR A 50 24.43 -5.87 -8.09
C THR A 50 22.93 -5.68 -7.97
N VAL A 51 22.16 -6.77 -7.81
CA VAL A 51 20.70 -6.75 -7.66
C VAL A 51 20.34 -7.21 -6.25
N VAL A 52 19.44 -6.47 -5.60
CA VAL A 52 18.94 -6.79 -4.26
C VAL A 52 17.43 -6.96 -4.32
N VAL A 53 16.94 -8.15 -4.00
CA VAL A 53 15.50 -8.42 -3.89
C VAL A 53 15.06 -8.14 -2.46
N CYS A 54 14.14 -7.19 -2.28
CA CYS A 54 13.68 -6.72 -0.98
C CYS A 54 12.20 -7.06 -0.78
N PHE A 55 11.92 -8.16 -0.06
CA PHE A 55 10.59 -8.42 0.51
C PHE A 55 10.43 -7.60 1.78
N CYS A 56 10.13 -6.31 1.60
CA CYS A 56 10.31 -5.27 2.59
C CYS A 56 9.08 -4.36 2.64
N GLU A 57 8.75 -3.88 3.83
CA GLU A 57 7.75 -2.82 4.02
C GLU A 57 8.32 -1.48 3.53
N GLY A 58 7.43 -0.52 3.22
CA GLY A 58 7.84 0.77 2.65
C GLY A 58 8.88 1.52 3.51
N ASN A 59 8.74 1.51 4.84
CA ASN A 59 9.71 2.16 5.72
C ASN A 59 11.08 1.47 5.71
N THR A 60 11.12 0.14 5.61
CA THR A 60 12.37 -0.60 5.46
C THR A 60 13.08 -0.22 4.16
N VAL A 61 12.34 -0.14 3.05
CA VAL A 61 12.88 0.28 1.75
C VAL A 61 13.39 1.72 1.81
N LYS A 62 12.61 2.63 2.39
CA LYS A 62 13.00 4.04 2.61
C LYS A 62 14.33 4.11 3.38
N ASN A 63 14.45 3.38 4.48
CA ASN A 63 15.65 3.40 5.31
C ASN A 63 16.87 2.75 4.61
N ILE A 64 16.66 1.76 3.75
CA ILE A 64 17.73 1.22 2.89
C ILE A 64 18.21 2.28 1.90
N PHE A 65 17.31 3.01 1.25
CA PHE A 65 17.68 4.13 0.36
C PHE A 65 18.36 5.27 1.13
N SER A 66 17.88 5.62 2.32
CA SER A 66 18.53 6.59 3.22
C SER A 66 19.95 6.16 3.58
N ALA A 67 20.17 4.90 3.95
CA ALA A 67 21.49 4.36 4.22
C ALA A 67 22.38 4.39 2.98
N THR A 68 21.82 4.06 1.80
CA THR A 68 22.53 4.07 0.51
C THR A 68 23.04 5.48 0.20
N LYS A 69 22.19 6.50 0.38
CA LYS A 69 22.57 7.91 0.22
C LYS A 69 23.58 8.35 1.26
N ARG A 70 23.35 8.06 2.54
CA ARG A 70 24.26 8.38 3.66
C ARG A 70 25.66 7.79 3.46
N ARG A 71 25.75 6.62 2.85
CA ARG A 71 27.00 5.88 2.59
C ARG A 71 27.62 6.20 1.21
N ASN A 72 27.04 7.12 0.43
CA ASN A 72 27.45 7.44 -0.95
C ASN A 72 27.52 6.21 -1.87
N MET A 73 26.51 5.35 -1.78
CA MET A 73 26.41 4.08 -2.53
C MET A 73 25.33 4.13 -3.62
N GLU A 74 24.89 5.33 -4.01
CA GLU A 74 23.89 5.52 -5.06
C GLU A 74 24.38 4.87 -6.38
N GLY A 75 23.49 4.11 -7.04
CA GLY A 75 23.84 3.35 -8.25
C GLY A 75 24.65 2.06 -8.02
N ARG A 76 25.04 1.73 -6.78
CA ARG A 76 25.74 0.46 -6.48
C ARG A 76 24.82 -0.75 -6.63
N PHE A 77 23.57 -0.63 -6.19
CA PHE A 77 22.60 -1.72 -6.18
C PHE A 77 21.34 -1.33 -6.96
N LEU A 78 20.84 -2.25 -7.77
CA LEU A 78 19.49 -2.21 -8.32
C LEU A 78 18.55 -2.91 -7.34
N ILE A 79 17.62 -2.17 -6.73
CA ILE A 79 16.68 -2.74 -5.77
C ILE A 79 15.40 -3.19 -6.49
N ILE A 80 14.99 -4.44 -6.26
CA ILE A 80 13.70 -4.99 -6.64
C ILE A 80 12.83 -5.09 -5.38
N GLY A 81 11.93 -4.13 -5.19
CA GLY A 81 11.05 -4.07 -4.03
C GLY A 81 9.72 -4.80 -4.23
N SER A 82 9.23 -5.42 -3.16
CA SER A 82 7.87 -5.95 -3.07
C SER A 82 6.79 -4.85 -2.99
N ASP A 83 5.53 -5.23 -2.80
CA ASP A 83 4.37 -4.32 -2.73
C ASP A 83 4.31 -3.39 -1.52
N GLY A 84 5.26 -3.55 -0.59
CA GLY A 84 5.55 -2.58 0.46
C GLY A 84 6.07 -1.23 -0.07
N TRP A 85 6.81 -1.24 -1.20
CA TRP A 85 7.20 -0.03 -1.94
C TRP A 85 6.14 0.32 -2.98
N GLY A 86 5.85 -0.59 -3.93
CA GLY A 86 4.88 -0.33 -5.00
C GLY A 86 5.11 1.04 -5.67
N ASN A 87 4.09 1.89 -5.72
CA ASN A 87 4.18 3.26 -6.25
C ASN A 87 4.19 4.35 -5.15
N ARG A 88 4.63 4.02 -3.94
CA ARG A 88 4.62 4.96 -2.81
C ARG A 88 5.68 6.03 -2.95
N LEU A 89 5.24 7.28 -3.12
CA LEU A 89 6.13 8.44 -3.24
C LEU A 89 6.80 8.78 -1.90
N ASP A 90 6.14 8.53 -0.77
CA ASP A 90 6.69 8.81 0.56
C ASP A 90 7.89 7.91 0.93
N VAL A 91 8.08 6.80 0.22
CA VAL A 91 9.23 5.89 0.35
C VAL A 91 10.49 6.46 -0.34
N VAL A 92 10.31 7.23 -1.41
CA VAL A 92 11.41 7.74 -2.26
C VAL A 92 11.62 9.25 -2.16
N GLU A 93 10.71 9.96 -1.47
CA GLU A 93 10.83 11.39 -1.19
C GLU A 93 12.20 11.73 -0.58
N ASP A 94 12.92 12.66 -1.21
CA ASP A 94 14.29 13.10 -0.90
C ASP A 94 15.39 12.02 -1.10
N LEU A 95 15.05 10.88 -1.69
CA LEU A 95 15.91 9.71 -1.89
C LEU A 95 15.90 9.24 -3.35
N GLU A 96 15.51 10.10 -4.28
CA GLU A 96 15.20 9.73 -5.66
C GLU A 96 16.43 9.17 -6.39
N THR A 97 17.60 9.75 -6.13
CA THR A 97 18.89 9.29 -6.69
C THR A 97 19.29 7.89 -6.20
N ALA A 98 18.97 7.55 -4.95
CA ALA A 98 19.22 6.22 -4.39
C ALA A 98 18.21 5.16 -4.91
N ALA A 99 16.99 5.59 -5.20
CA ALA A 99 15.93 4.73 -5.73
C ALA A 99 15.97 4.57 -7.26
N ALA A 100 16.68 5.44 -7.98
CA ALA A 100 16.74 5.46 -9.43
C ALA A 100 17.16 4.12 -10.03
N GLY A 101 16.40 3.64 -11.02
CA GLY A 101 16.56 2.32 -11.61
C GLY A 101 15.76 1.23 -10.92
N GLY A 102 15.33 1.44 -9.68
CA GLY A 102 14.66 0.43 -8.88
C GLY A 102 13.35 -0.06 -9.49
N ILE A 103 13.10 -1.35 -9.36
CA ILE A 103 11.88 -2.02 -9.81
C ILE A 103 11.01 -2.28 -8.59
N SER A 104 9.72 -2.03 -8.69
CA SER A 104 8.79 -2.37 -7.62
C SER A 104 7.57 -3.11 -8.16
N ILE A 105 6.97 -3.92 -7.29
CA ILE A 105 5.74 -4.65 -7.63
C ILE A 105 4.58 -3.90 -6.98
N LYS A 106 3.56 -3.54 -7.77
CA LYS A 106 2.34 -2.90 -7.28
C LYS A 106 1.17 -3.85 -7.49
N LEU A 107 0.30 -4.01 -6.49
CA LEU A 107 -0.97 -4.69 -6.69
C LEU A 107 -1.82 -3.89 -7.69
N PHE A 108 -2.34 -4.55 -8.72
CA PHE A 108 -3.16 -3.88 -9.72
C PHE A 108 -4.47 -3.40 -9.09
N SER A 109 -4.62 -2.08 -9.03
CA SER A 109 -5.81 -1.40 -8.52
C SER A 109 -5.96 -0.08 -9.29
N PRO A 110 -6.84 -0.03 -10.30
CA PRO A 110 -7.07 1.19 -11.05
C PRO A 110 -7.83 2.23 -10.21
N GLN A 111 -7.78 3.48 -10.66
CA GLN A 111 -8.37 4.60 -9.93
C GLN A 111 -9.90 4.47 -9.84
N LEU A 112 -10.42 4.71 -8.63
CA LEU A 112 -11.85 4.81 -8.34
C LEU A 112 -12.31 6.26 -8.42
N ASN A 113 -12.85 6.66 -9.58
CA ASN A 113 -13.28 8.04 -9.83
C ASN A 113 -14.39 8.50 -8.87
N ASP A 114 -15.35 7.63 -8.55
CA ASP A 114 -16.43 7.94 -7.62
C ASP A 114 -15.91 8.21 -6.19
N PHE A 115 -14.89 7.44 -5.76
CA PHE A 115 -14.24 7.69 -4.47
C PHE A 115 -13.45 9.00 -4.50
N THR A 116 -12.72 9.29 -5.57
CA THR A 116 -12.04 10.57 -5.74
C THR A 116 -13.03 11.73 -5.63
N ALA A 117 -14.14 11.68 -6.37
CA ALA A 117 -15.16 12.73 -6.34
C ALA A 117 -15.83 12.90 -4.97
N TYR A 118 -15.97 11.81 -4.20
CA TYR A 118 -16.43 11.86 -2.81
C TYR A 118 -15.37 12.48 -1.89
N TYR A 119 -14.13 11.99 -1.95
CA TYR A 119 -13.04 12.39 -1.08
C TYR A 119 -12.68 13.88 -1.23
N GLU A 120 -12.66 14.39 -2.46
CA GLU A 120 -12.35 15.80 -2.75
C GLU A 120 -13.39 16.78 -2.18
N LYS A 121 -14.61 16.32 -1.91
CA LYS A 121 -15.69 17.12 -1.31
C LYS A 121 -15.66 17.12 0.21
N LEU A 122 -14.85 16.28 0.85
CA LEU A 122 -14.76 16.22 2.31
C LEU A 122 -14.24 17.55 2.85
N LYS A 123 -14.91 18.04 3.90
CA LYS A 123 -14.53 19.23 4.67
C LYS A 123 -14.76 18.97 6.15
N PRO A 124 -13.88 19.45 7.04
CA PRO A 124 -14.11 19.41 8.49
C PRO A 124 -15.46 20.01 8.91
N SER A 125 -15.94 21.04 8.20
CA SER A 125 -17.19 21.73 8.49
C SER A 125 -18.47 20.96 8.10
N THR A 126 -18.38 20.01 7.16
CA THR A 126 -19.55 19.29 6.62
C THR A 126 -19.53 17.80 6.94
N SER A 127 -18.39 17.26 7.35
CA SER A 127 -18.16 15.82 7.50
C SER A 127 -17.78 15.49 8.94
N SER A 128 -18.77 15.30 9.81
CA SER A 128 -18.56 15.02 11.24
C SER A 128 -18.39 13.53 11.59
N ASN A 129 -18.63 12.62 10.63
CA ASN A 129 -18.65 11.18 10.89
C ASN A 129 -17.25 10.56 11.08
N ASN A 130 -16.19 11.26 10.66
CA ASN A 130 -14.82 10.78 10.82
C ASN A 130 -14.11 11.61 11.91
N PRO A 131 -13.82 11.03 13.10
CA PRO A 131 -13.21 11.77 14.21
C PRO A 131 -11.79 12.25 13.91
N TRP A 132 -11.08 11.61 12.97
CA TRP A 132 -9.71 11.96 12.59
C TRP A 132 -9.62 12.98 11.45
N LEU A 133 -10.76 13.38 10.84
CA LEU A 133 -10.72 14.30 9.69
C LEU A 133 -10.13 15.66 10.07
N ASN A 134 -10.44 16.16 11.27
CA ASN A 134 -9.93 17.46 11.74
C ASN A 134 -8.40 17.41 11.92
N GLU A 135 -7.90 16.41 12.63
CA GLU A 135 -6.47 16.20 12.86
C GLU A 135 -5.72 16.03 11.53
N PHE A 136 -6.24 15.19 10.63
CA PHE A 136 -5.68 15.01 9.29
C PHE A 136 -5.63 16.32 8.50
N TRP A 137 -6.69 17.12 8.55
CA TRP A 137 -6.76 18.40 7.84
C TRP A 137 -5.71 19.38 8.36
N GLU A 138 -5.61 19.51 9.69
CA GLU A 138 -4.60 20.35 10.35
C GLU A 138 -3.18 19.92 9.96
N TRP A 139 -2.90 18.61 10.02
CA TRP A 139 -1.60 18.05 9.64
C TRP A 139 -1.27 18.21 8.16
N LYS A 140 -2.24 18.02 7.25
CA LYS A 140 -2.03 18.09 5.80
C LYS A 140 -1.78 19.52 5.33
N PHE A 141 -2.58 20.47 5.81
CA PHE A 141 -2.49 21.87 5.38
C PHE A 141 -1.60 22.74 6.29
N LYS A 142 -1.02 22.14 7.34
CA LYS A 142 -0.16 22.78 8.34
C LYS A 142 -0.83 24.02 8.93
N CYS A 143 -2.06 23.85 9.39
CA CYS A 143 -2.89 24.91 9.94
C CYS A 143 -3.72 24.43 11.13
N SER A 144 -4.20 25.34 11.98
CA SER A 144 -5.15 24.99 13.05
C SER A 144 -6.59 25.32 12.65
N LEU A 145 -7.50 24.37 12.87
CA LEU A 145 -8.95 24.57 12.75
C LEU A 145 -9.52 25.29 13.97
N ASP A 146 -8.83 25.23 15.10
CA ASP A 146 -9.13 26.03 16.28
C ASP A 146 -8.71 27.48 16.02
N LYS A 147 -9.66 28.42 16.05
CA LYS A 147 -9.39 29.85 15.79
C LYS A 147 -8.70 30.57 16.95
N THR A 148 -8.49 29.89 18.07
CA THR A 148 -7.93 30.45 19.30
C THR A 148 -6.56 29.87 19.67
N ASP A 149 -6.27 28.64 19.23
CA ASP A 149 -5.00 27.97 19.47
C ASP A 149 -4.39 27.49 18.16
N LEU A 150 -3.13 27.84 17.91
CA LEU A 150 -2.40 27.44 16.72
C LEU A 150 -1.86 25.99 16.79
N LYS A 151 -1.85 25.36 17.97
CA LYS A 151 -1.40 23.96 18.16
C LYS A 151 -0.03 23.65 17.54
N GLY A 152 0.88 24.63 17.56
CA GLY A 152 2.22 24.50 16.96
C GLY A 152 2.31 24.72 15.44
N TYR A 153 1.21 25.09 14.78
CA TYR A 153 1.21 25.53 13.38
C TYR A 153 1.44 27.06 13.25
N PHE A 154 1.82 27.51 12.06
CA PHE A 154 2.10 28.93 11.80
C PHE A 154 0.86 29.74 11.37
N LYS A 155 -0.27 29.09 11.10
CA LYS A 155 -1.47 29.74 10.57
C LYS A 155 -2.75 29.02 11.00
N PHE A 156 -3.86 29.76 11.02
CA PHE A 156 -5.21 29.19 11.09
C PHE A 156 -5.66 28.72 9.71
N CYS A 157 -6.51 27.70 9.66
CA CYS A 157 -7.11 27.24 8.40
C CYS A 157 -8.11 28.29 7.91
N LEU A 158 -8.06 28.60 6.62
CA LEU A 158 -8.87 29.64 5.97
C LEU A 158 -10.23 29.11 5.51
N GLY A 159 -10.37 27.78 5.39
CA GLY A 159 -11.58 27.11 4.92
C GLY A 159 -11.65 26.92 3.40
N ASN A 160 -10.71 27.50 2.66
CA ASN A 160 -10.59 27.34 1.20
C ASN A 160 -9.66 26.19 0.78
N GLU A 161 -8.99 25.54 1.74
CA GLU A 161 -8.11 24.39 1.48
C GLU A 161 -8.90 23.25 0.84
N SER A 162 -8.30 22.50 -0.07
CA SER A 162 -9.00 21.47 -0.85
C SER A 162 -8.20 20.19 -0.92
N LEU A 163 -8.90 19.06 -0.89
CA LEU A 163 -8.33 17.73 -1.14
C LEU A 163 -8.26 17.40 -2.64
N ALA A 164 -8.68 18.33 -3.51
CA ALA A 164 -8.56 18.19 -4.96
C ALA A 164 -7.14 17.83 -5.38
N GLY A 165 -7.01 16.82 -6.24
CA GLY A 165 -5.71 16.34 -6.73
C GLY A 165 -4.92 15.51 -5.73
N ALA A 166 -5.52 15.10 -4.60
CA ALA A 166 -4.87 14.14 -3.69
C ALA A 166 -4.66 12.79 -4.39
N LEU A 167 -3.47 12.21 -4.22
CA LEU A 167 -3.15 10.87 -4.73
C LEU A 167 -4.04 9.82 -4.03
N GLN A 168 -4.68 8.97 -4.83
CA GLN A 168 -5.49 7.87 -4.31
C GLN A 168 -4.58 6.74 -3.80
N ASP A 169 -4.97 6.13 -2.67
CA ASP A 169 -4.27 4.96 -2.12
C ASP A 169 -4.26 3.81 -3.14
N SER A 170 -3.09 3.21 -3.34
CA SER A 170 -2.88 2.18 -4.36
C SER A 170 -3.53 0.84 -4.05
N LYS A 171 -4.08 0.66 -2.84
CA LYS A 171 -4.77 -0.54 -2.39
C LYS A 171 -6.27 -0.29 -2.13
N LEU A 172 -6.79 0.91 -2.44
CA LEU A 172 -8.20 1.27 -2.20
C LEU A 172 -9.19 0.31 -2.85
N GLY A 173 -8.89 -0.18 -4.06
CA GLY A 173 -9.76 -1.14 -4.76
C GLY A 173 -10.00 -2.42 -3.96
N PHE A 174 -8.98 -2.91 -3.25
CA PHE A 174 -9.09 -4.08 -2.39
C PHE A 174 -9.98 -3.82 -1.17
N VAL A 175 -9.93 -2.61 -0.60
CA VAL A 175 -10.82 -2.20 0.50
C VAL A 175 -12.28 -2.22 0.04
N VAL A 176 -12.56 -1.66 -1.13
CA VAL A 176 -13.91 -1.67 -1.73
C VAL A 176 -14.38 -3.09 -2.01
N ASN A 177 -13.51 -3.93 -2.59
CA ASN A 177 -13.83 -5.33 -2.87
C ASN A 177 -14.09 -6.14 -1.58
N ALA A 178 -13.34 -5.90 -0.51
CA ALA A 178 -13.55 -6.56 0.79
C ALA A 178 -14.92 -6.20 1.40
N VAL A 179 -15.27 -4.91 1.42
CA VAL A 179 -16.59 -4.45 1.90
C VAL A 179 -17.72 -5.02 1.03
N THR A 180 -17.52 -5.04 -0.30
CA THR A 180 -18.48 -5.61 -1.25
C THR A 180 -18.66 -7.11 -1.03
N THR A 181 -17.57 -7.83 -0.76
CA THR A 181 -17.59 -9.27 -0.46
C THR A 181 -18.44 -9.55 0.79
N MET A 182 -18.19 -8.81 1.87
CA MET A 182 -18.95 -8.91 3.11
C MET A 182 -20.45 -8.65 2.87
N ALA A 183 -20.77 -7.57 2.15
CA ALA A 183 -22.15 -7.20 1.85
C ALA A 183 -22.86 -8.27 0.99
N ARG A 184 -22.18 -8.82 -0.01
CA ARG A 184 -22.71 -9.90 -0.87
C ARG A 184 -22.90 -11.20 -0.11
N ALA A 185 -21.95 -11.58 0.74
CA ALA A 185 -22.11 -12.78 1.58
C ALA A 185 -23.32 -12.66 2.51
N LEU A 186 -23.49 -11.50 3.16
CA LEU A 186 -24.66 -11.23 4.01
C LEU A 186 -25.95 -11.25 3.20
N HIS A 187 -25.95 -10.69 2.00
CA HIS A 187 -27.09 -10.71 1.10
C HIS A 187 -27.47 -12.14 0.70
N ASN A 188 -26.50 -12.96 0.29
CA ASN A 188 -26.74 -14.35 -0.11
C ASN A 188 -27.28 -15.17 1.07
N MET A 189 -26.67 -15.05 2.25
CA MET A 189 -27.16 -15.72 3.46
C MET A 189 -28.59 -15.30 3.79
N HIS A 190 -28.88 -14.00 3.72
CA HIS A 190 -30.21 -13.47 3.99
C HIS A 190 -31.27 -13.96 2.99
N GLN A 191 -30.95 -14.02 1.70
CA GLN A 191 -31.86 -14.60 0.70
C GLN A 191 -32.19 -16.06 1.01
N ASP A 192 -31.19 -16.85 1.39
CA ASP A 192 -31.33 -18.28 1.64
C ASP A 192 -32.11 -18.59 2.92
N VAL A 193 -31.84 -17.86 4.02
CA VAL A 193 -32.40 -18.20 5.34
C VAL A 193 -33.61 -17.36 5.74
N CYS A 194 -33.83 -16.20 5.14
CA CYS A 194 -34.93 -15.29 5.48
C CYS A 194 -36.09 -15.27 4.47
N ALA A 195 -36.07 -16.13 3.45
CA ALA A 195 -37.19 -16.42 2.54
C ALA A 195 -37.90 -15.16 1.99
N GLY A 196 -37.13 -14.15 1.57
CA GLY A 196 -37.67 -12.91 0.99
C GLY A 196 -38.16 -11.85 1.99
N SER A 197 -38.01 -12.07 3.30
CA SER A 197 -38.20 -11.03 4.31
C SER A 197 -37.30 -9.82 4.01
N LYS A 198 -37.81 -8.59 4.09
CA LYS A 198 -36.99 -7.38 3.93
C LYS A 198 -36.17 -7.02 5.17
N LYS A 199 -36.47 -7.62 6.32
CA LYS A 199 -35.79 -7.38 7.60
C LYS A 199 -34.91 -8.57 7.95
N LEU A 200 -33.98 -8.36 8.87
CA LEU A 200 -33.25 -9.44 9.52
C LEU A 200 -34.27 -10.41 10.15
N CYS A 201 -34.11 -11.70 9.91
CA CYS A 201 -34.98 -12.73 10.46
C CYS A 201 -34.30 -13.45 11.64
N PRO A 202 -35.05 -14.16 12.50
CA PRO A 202 -34.48 -14.86 13.65
C PRO A 202 -33.38 -15.89 13.31
N ALA A 203 -33.36 -16.42 12.08
CA ALA A 203 -32.31 -17.34 11.63
C ALA A 203 -30.93 -16.68 11.44
N MET A 204 -30.86 -15.34 11.45
CA MET A 204 -29.61 -14.56 11.38
C MET A 204 -29.35 -13.77 12.68
N GLU A 205 -30.12 -14.02 13.74
CA GLU A 205 -30.02 -13.29 15.00
C GLU A 205 -29.91 -14.26 16.19
N PRO A 206 -28.69 -14.54 16.69
CA PRO A 206 -27.39 -14.00 16.26
C PRO A 206 -26.85 -14.65 14.97
N LEU A 207 -25.89 -13.99 14.32
CA LEU A 207 -25.21 -14.51 13.14
C LEU A 207 -24.29 -15.68 13.53
N ASP A 208 -24.50 -16.86 12.95
CA ASP A 208 -23.55 -17.97 13.05
C ASP A 208 -22.36 -17.74 12.11
N GLY A 209 -21.18 -17.48 12.71
CA GLY A 209 -19.95 -17.20 11.97
C GLY A 209 -19.44 -18.37 11.12
N SER A 210 -19.68 -19.62 11.54
CA SER A 210 -19.24 -20.81 10.80
C SER A 210 -20.07 -21.02 9.54
N VAL A 211 -21.38 -20.79 9.65
CA VAL A 211 -22.29 -20.77 8.51
C VAL A 211 -21.96 -19.60 7.59
N PHE A 212 -21.75 -18.40 8.17
CA PHE A 212 -21.44 -17.21 7.39
C PHE A 212 -20.13 -17.31 6.60
N LEU A 213 -19.10 -17.99 7.15
CA LEU A 213 -17.85 -18.25 6.44
C LEU A 213 -18.07 -19.00 5.12
N GLN A 214 -19.02 -19.94 5.08
CA GLN A 214 -19.35 -20.66 3.84
C GLN A 214 -19.93 -19.72 2.78
N TYR A 215 -20.75 -18.75 3.18
CA TYR A 215 -21.24 -17.72 2.28
C TYR A 215 -20.13 -16.80 1.79
N LEU A 216 -19.18 -16.42 2.65
CA LEU A 216 -18.02 -15.61 2.27
C LEU A 216 -17.15 -16.29 1.21
N LEU A 217 -16.81 -17.57 1.41
CA LEU A 217 -15.97 -18.33 0.48
C LEU A 217 -16.64 -18.57 -0.88
N ASN A 218 -17.98 -18.56 -0.93
CA ASN A 218 -18.75 -18.76 -2.16
C ASN A 218 -19.17 -17.46 -2.86
N VAL A 219 -18.69 -16.29 -2.41
CA VAL A 219 -18.95 -15.03 -3.12
C VAL A 219 -18.22 -15.00 -4.46
N SER A 220 -18.94 -14.61 -5.51
CA SER A 220 -18.36 -14.28 -6.82
C SER A 220 -19.03 -13.06 -7.42
N PHE A 221 -18.24 -12.09 -7.90
CA PHE A 221 -18.73 -10.90 -8.60
C PHE A 221 -17.65 -10.27 -9.48
N GLN A 222 -18.07 -9.40 -10.40
CA GLN A 222 -17.16 -8.51 -11.13
C GLN A 222 -16.93 -7.23 -10.31
N SER A 223 -15.67 -6.88 -10.08
CA SER A 223 -15.28 -5.63 -9.42
C SER A 223 -15.59 -4.42 -10.30
N TYR A 224 -15.40 -3.22 -9.74
CA TYR A 224 -15.47 -1.97 -10.49
C TYR A 224 -14.45 -1.88 -11.64
N SER A 225 -13.38 -2.69 -11.60
CA SER A 225 -12.33 -2.77 -12.60
C SER A 225 -12.53 -3.90 -13.62
N ASN A 226 -13.71 -4.53 -13.62
CA ASN A 226 -14.04 -5.73 -14.40
C ASN A 226 -13.16 -6.96 -14.08
N ASP A 227 -12.43 -6.96 -12.96
CA ASP A 227 -11.73 -8.13 -12.48
C ASP A 227 -12.73 -9.08 -11.79
N SER A 228 -12.55 -10.39 -11.96
CA SER A 228 -13.37 -11.37 -11.25
C SER A 228 -12.88 -11.52 -9.81
N VAL A 229 -13.73 -11.20 -8.85
CA VAL A 229 -13.50 -11.47 -7.43
C VAL A 229 -14.19 -12.78 -7.08
N HIS A 230 -13.40 -13.76 -6.66
CA HIS A 230 -13.82 -15.07 -6.16
C HIS A 230 -12.70 -15.62 -5.27
N PHE A 231 -12.96 -16.72 -4.58
CA PHE A 231 -12.00 -17.31 -3.64
C PHE A 231 -11.73 -18.77 -3.98
N ASP A 232 -10.47 -19.19 -3.82
CA ASP A 232 -10.09 -20.60 -3.92
C ASP A 232 -10.45 -21.38 -2.64
N SER A 233 -10.01 -22.64 -2.56
CA SER A 233 -10.26 -23.49 -1.39
C SER A 233 -9.60 -23.00 -0.09
N ASN A 234 -8.62 -22.11 -0.18
CA ASN A 234 -7.94 -21.50 0.97
C ASN A 234 -8.52 -20.13 1.33
N GLY A 235 -9.45 -19.61 0.53
CA GLY A 235 -9.99 -18.27 0.71
C GLY A 235 -9.15 -17.17 0.04
N ASP A 236 -8.27 -17.52 -0.89
CA ASP A 236 -7.40 -16.57 -1.58
C ASP A 236 -8.02 -16.10 -2.91
N PRO A 237 -8.06 -14.79 -3.18
CA PRO A 237 -8.51 -14.26 -4.47
C PRO A 237 -7.40 -14.30 -5.53
N PRO A 238 -7.74 -14.25 -6.83
CA PRO A 238 -6.75 -14.16 -7.89
C PRO A 238 -5.90 -12.87 -7.76
N GLY A 239 -4.58 -13.00 -7.92
CA GLY A 239 -3.64 -11.89 -7.85
C GLY A 239 -3.30 -11.30 -9.23
N ARG A 240 -3.26 -9.97 -9.31
CA ARG A 240 -2.79 -9.23 -10.50
C ARG A 240 -1.86 -8.11 -10.05
N TYR A 241 -0.77 -7.91 -10.78
CA TYR A 241 0.30 -7.00 -10.40
C TYR A 241 0.76 -6.16 -11.60
N ASP A 242 1.14 -4.92 -11.32
CA ASP A 242 1.92 -4.06 -12.21
C ASP A 242 3.40 -4.10 -11.78
N ILE A 243 4.30 -4.15 -12.75
CA ILE A 243 5.73 -3.99 -12.52
C ILE A 243 6.08 -2.54 -12.84
N MET A 244 6.52 -1.80 -11.83
CA MET A 244 6.87 -0.39 -11.94
C MET A 244 8.39 -0.23 -11.99
N ASN A 245 8.87 0.83 -12.63
CA ASN A 245 10.29 1.12 -12.74
C ASN A 245 10.55 2.60 -12.46
N TYR A 246 11.21 2.91 -11.34
CA TYR A 246 11.44 4.29 -10.92
C TYR A 246 12.65 4.89 -11.64
N GLN A 247 12.45 5.89 -12.49
CA GLN A 247 13.45 6.39 -13.43
C GLN A 247 13.60 7.91 -13.39
N PRO A 248 14.79 8.44 -13.69
CA PRO A 248 14.95 9.85 -13.99
C PRO A 248 14.24 10.22 -15.29
N ILE A 249 13.45 11.29 -15.25
CA ILE A 249 12.71 11.84 -16.39
C ILE A 249 13.17 13.28 -16.60
N ARG A 250 13.49 13.63 -17.85
CA ARG A 250 13.73 15.03 -18.24
C ARG A 250 12.42 15.70 -18.60
N THR A 251 12.09 16.78 -17.92
CA THR A 251 10.92 17.60 -18.25
C THR A 251 11.15 18.37 -19.55
N PRO A 252 10.08 18.88 -20.20
CA PRO A 252 10.20 19.74 -21.39
C PRO A 252 11.11 20.96 -21.17
N ASP A 253 11.18 21.46 -19.93
CA ASP A 253 12.02 22.60 -19.54
C ASP A 253 13.49 22.22 -19.29
N GLY A 254 13.84 20.94 -19.44
CA GLY A 254 15.20 20.41 -19.28
C GLY A 254 15.58 20.02 -17.84
N ASN A 255 14.66 20.16 -16.87
CA ASN A 255 14.90 19.78 -15.49
C ASN A 255 14.84 18.25 -15.32
N LEU A 256 15.67 17.73 -14.41
CA LEU A 256 15.63 16.32 -14.03
C LEU A 256 14.61 16.12 -12.91
N THR A 257 13.71 15.17 -13.11
CA THR A 257 12.68 14.73 -12.16
C THR A 257 12.70 13.20 -12.11
N TYR A 258 11.87 12.59 -11.26
CA TYR A 258 11.79 11.12 -11.16
C TYR A 258 10.34 10.68 -11.05
N ASP A 259 9.99 9.60 -11.77
CA ASP A 259 8.66 8.98 -11.73
C ASP A 259 8.73 7.49 -12.09
N TYR A 260 7.61 6.78 -11.99
CA TYR A 260 7.47 5.36 -12.34
C TYR A 260 7.09 5.09 -13.80
#